data_AF-A0A939FVC8-F1
#
_entry.id   AF-A0A939FVC8-F1
#
_cell.length_a   1.000
_cell.length_b   1.000
_cell.length_c   1.000
_cell.angle_alpha   90.00
_cell.angle_beta   90.00
_cell.angle_gamma   90.00
#
_symmetry.space_group_name_H-M   'P 1'
#
loop_
_entity.id
_entity.type
_entity.pdbx_description
1 polymer ?
#
loop_
_entity_poly.entity_id
_entity_poly.type
_entity_poly.pdbx_seq_one_letter_code
_entity_poly.pdbx_strand_id
1 'polypeptide(L)'
;MTPDWVTAFADTPRKRFLPSVMWPYDQASEEHVTVDRSADFESWNRYACSDMAIITQWDDGASTRARAQRLTVGDYDTYVTADAKEGAQKSHTALPHDEVFGTTLWDANQFALGLCVPAVIHTKGLVENGARPVWLLSLNDRSWACVLFRDNGARFTVYQYGHRRLWDEIEAAHTWWTEQGRPGFGNFGLTIDKAGQHVWLDAEDNVVSSRPLIAAHD
;
A
#
# COMPACT_ATOMS: atom_id res chain seq x y z
N MET A 1 -18.28 3.70 -16.33
CA MET A 1 -18.21 2.27 -15.97
C MET A 1 -18.59 1.46 -17.18
N THR A 2 -17.90 0.34 -17.45
CA THR A 2 -18.37 -0.59 -18.47
C THR A 2 -19.64 -1.31 -17.97
N PRO A 3 -20.51 -1.82 -18.86
CA PRO A 3 -21.78 -2.45 -18.48
C PRO A 3 -21.63 -3.59 -17.46
N ASP A 4 -20.52 -4.33 -17.53
CA ASP A 4 -20.27 -5.48 -16.66
C ASP A 4 -20.09 -5.08 -15.18
N TRP A 5 -19.49 -3.92 -14.92
CA TRP A 5 -19.32 -3.41 -13.56
C TRP A 5 -20.63 -2.93 -12.94
N VAL A 6 -21.58 -2.43 -13.74
CA VAL A 6 -22.89 -1.96 -13.24
C VAL A 6 -23.68 -3.14 -12.67
N THR A 7 -23.67 -4.25 -13.38
CA THR A 7 -24.34 -5.50 -12.96
C THR A 7 -23.69 -6.06 -11.69
N ALA A 8 -22.36 -6.18 -11.67
CA ALA A 8 -21.63 -6.67 -10.49
C ALA A 8 -21.86 -5.80 -9.24
N PHE A 9 -21.93 -4.48 -9.42
CA PHE A 9 -22.22 -3.55 -8.34
C PHE A 9 -23.67 -3.67 -7.83
N ALA A 10 -24.65 -3.79 -8.73
CA ALA A 10 -26.07 -3.94 -8.39
C ALA A 10 -26.37 -5.28 -7.70
N ASP A 11 -25.71 -6.36 -8.11
CA ASP A 11 -25.91 -7.70 -7.54
C ASP A 11 -25.19 -7.90 -6.20
N THR A 12 -24.27 -7.00 -5.84
CA THR A 12 -23.55 -7.08 -4.57
C THR A 12 -24.44 -6.59 -3.42
N PRO A 13 -24.84 -7.45 -2.46
CA PRO A 13 -25.67 -7.04 -1.35
C PRO A 13 -24.84 -6.19 -0.37
N ARG A 14 -24.73 -4.87 -0.63
CA ARG A 14 -23.94 -3.88 0.14
C ARG A 14 -24.06 -4.05 1.66
N LYS A 15 -25.26 -4.36 2.16
CA LYS A 15 -25.55 -4.66 3.58
C LYS A 15 -24.66 -5.74 4.22
N ARG A 16 -24.11 -6.68 3.45
CA ARG A 16 -23.22 -7.74 3.98
C ARG A 16 -21.84 -7.21 4.37
N PHE A 17 -21.45 -6.05 3.86
CA PHE A 17 -20.12 -5.46 4.04
C PHE A 17 -20.13 -4.24 4.97
N LEU A 18 -21.30 -3.78 5.42
CA LEU A 18 -21.42 -2.64 6.30
C LEU A 18 -21.23 -3.04 7.78
N PRO A 19 -20.56 -2.19 8.59
CA PRO A 19 -20.46 -2.39 10.03
C PRO A 19 -21.82 -2.27 10.72
N SER A 20 -21.91 -2.77 11.96
CA SER A 20 -23.13 -2.62 12.77
C SER A 20 -23.49 -1.16 13.03
N VAL A 21 -22.51 -0.27 13.18
CA VAL A 21 -22.72 1.17 13.38
C VAL A 21 -22.20 1.92 12.15
N MET A 22 -23.00 2.83 11.63
CA MET A 22 -22.66 3.66 10.48
C MET A 22 -23.21 5.08 10.60
N TRP A 23 -22.68 6.00 9.81
CA TRP A 23 -23.03 7.42 9.81
C TRP A 23 -23.49 7.90 8.43
N PRO A 24 -24.68 7.50 7.96
CA PRO A 24 -25.25 8.00 6.72
C PRO A 24 -25.55 9.50 6.82
N TYR A 25 -25.51 10.18 5.67
CA TYR A 25 -26.00 11.55 5.56
C TYR A 25 -27.52 11.55 5.47
N ASP A 26 -28.19 12.19 6.43
CA ASP A 26 -29.63 12.39 6.41
C ASP A 26 -29.96 13.69 5.68
N GLN A 27 -30.70 13.58 4.57
CA GLN A 27 -31.06 14.75 3.77
C GLN A 27 -32.12 15.63 4.45
N ALA A 28 -32.90 15.10 5.39
CA ALA A 28 -33.94 15.88 6.07
C ALA A 28 -33.34 16.80 7.13
N SER A 29 -32.33 16.33 7.86
CA SER A 29 -31.62 17.10 8.89
C SER A 29 -30.36 17.80 8.38
N GLU A 30 -29.88 17.45 7.17
CA GLU A 30 -28.59 17.89 6.61
C GLU A 30 -27.36 17.52 7.48
N GLU A 31 -27.45 16.41 8.22
CA GLU A 31 -26.39 15.96 9.13
C GLU A 31 -26.05 14.48 8.94
N HIS A 32 -24.85 14.07 9.38
CA HIS A 32 -24.52 12.67 9.53
C HIS A 32 -25.15 12.12 10.82
N VAL A 33 -26.07 11.17 10.68
CA VAL A 33 -26.77 10.57 11.82
C VAL A 33 -26.13 9.23 12.18
N THR A 34 -26.02 8.91 13.46
CA THR A 34 -25.51 7.59 13.90
C THR A 34 -26.63 6.56 13.83
N VAL A 35 -26.40 5.46 13.10
CA VAL A 35 -27.38 4.37 12.97
C VAL A 35 -26.72 3.05 13.36
N ASP A 36 -27.30 2.38 14.37
CA ASP A 36 -26.83 1.08 14.87
C ASP A 36 -27.84 -0.03 14.50
N ARG A 37 -27.36 -1.05 13.80
CA ARG A 37 -28.11 -2.23 13.35
C ARG A 37 -28.82 -2.97 14.49
N SER A 38 -28.23 -3.00 15.68
CA SER A 38 -28.77 -3.69 16.84
C SER A 38 -29.85 -2.88 17.57
N ALA A 39 -29.76 -1.55 17.51
CA ALA A 39 -30.73 -0.64 18.13
C ALA A 39 -31.93 -0.35 17.21
N ASP A 40 -31.68 -0.13 15.92
CA ASP A 40 -32.69 0.15 14.89
C ASP A 40 -32.29 -0.50 13.57
N PHE A 41 -32.64 -1.79 13.42
CA PHE A 41 -32.38 -2.54 12.20
C PHE A 41 -33.10 -1.95 10.98
N GLU A 42 -34.27 -1.35 11.15
CA GLU A 42 -35.06 -0.86 10.02
C GLU A 42 -34.43 0.37 9.39
N SER A 43 -34.07 1.37 10.20
CA SER A 43 -33.35 2.54 9.71
C SER A 43 -31.96 2.15 9.20
N TRP A 44 -31.27 1.23 9.87
CA TRP A 44 -29.99 0.70 9.39
C TRP A 44 -30.13 0.05 8.01
N ASN A 45 -31.12 -0.83 7.81
CA ASN A 45 -31.32 -1.52 6.54
C ASN A 45 -31.77 -0.54 5.43
N ARG A 46 -32.55 0.49 5.78
CA ARG A 46 -32.97 1.55 4.83
C ARG A 46 -31.77 2.30 4.27
N TYR A 47 -30.85 2.76 5.14
CA TYR A 47 -29.63 3.41 4.70
C TYR A 47 -28.67 2.45 4.00
N ALA A 48 -28.56 1.19 4.45
CA ALA A 48 -27.70 0.19 3.81
C ALA A 48 -28.08 -0.10 2.34
N CYS A 49 -29.35 0.09 1.99
CA CYS A 49 -29.88 -0.10 0.65
C CYS A 49 -30.08 1.21 -0.13
N SER A 50 -29.71 2.37 0.43
CA SER A 50 -29.85 3.65 -0.27
C SER A 50 -28.65 3.94 -1.17
N ASP A 51 -28.86 4.86 -2.11
CA ASP A 51 -27.80 5.38 -2.99
C ASP A 51 -27.00 6.53 -2.33
N MET A 52 -27.11 6.68 -1.01
CA MET A 52 -26.38 7.68 -0.27
C MET A 52 -24.96 7.22 0.09
N ALA A 53 -24.05 8.19 0.17
CA ALA A 53 -22.77 8.00 0.81
C ALA A 53 -22.98 7.67 2.29
N ILE A 54 -22.26 6.66 2.77
CA ILE A 54 -22.30 6.22 4.17
C ILE A 54 -20.88 6.25 4.69
N ILE A 55 -20.68 6.92 5.82
CA ILE A 55 -19.42 6.83 6.55
C ILE A 55 -19.48 5.57 7.41
N THR A 56 -18.53 4.66 7.20
CA THR A 56 -18.42 3.40 7.96
C THR A 56 -17.40 3.49 9.11
N GLN A 57 -16.76 4.66 9.28
CA GLN A 57 -15.81 4.93 10.35
C GLN A 57 -15.79 6.43 10.69
N TRP A 58 -16.07 6.72 11.95
CA TRP A 58 -15.90 8.03 12.59
C TRP A 58 -14.92 7.84 13.78
N ASP A 59 -14.01 8.78 14.03
CA ASP A 59 -13.02 8.78 15.13
C ASP A 59 -11.91 7.69 15.10
N ASP A 60 -11.19 7.54 13.98
CA ASP A 60 -9.94 6.76 13.88
C ASP A 60 -9.95 5.29 14.35
N GLY A 61 -11.13 4.70 14.56
CA GLY A 61 -11.28 3.28 14.86
C GLY A 61 -11.54 2.96 16.34
N ALA A 62 -11.80 3.95 17.20
CA ALA A 62 -12.25 3.70 18.57
C ALA A 62 -13.59 2.93 18.63
N SER A 63 -14.39 3.01 17.55
CA SER A 63 -15.76 2.47 17.47
C SER A 63 -15.93 1.21 16.59
N THR A 64 -14.91 0.77 15.84
CA THR A 64 -15.08 -0.31 14.82
C THR A 64 -13.98 -1.38 14.85
N ARG A 65 -14.37 -2.67 14.99
CA ARG A 65 -13.48 -3.86 15.03
C ARG A 65 -12.82 -4.27 13.70
N ALA A 66 -13.03 -3.54 12.60
CA ALA A 66 -12.58 -3.94 11.26
C ALA A 66 -11.08 -3.69 10.97
N ARG A 67 -10.32 -3.19 11.94
CA ARG A 67 -8.95 -2.69 11.74
C ARG A 67 -7.82 -3.65 12.13
N ALA A 68 -8.10 -4.91 12.48
CA ALA A 68 -7.03 -5.87 12.87
C ALA A 68 -5.98 -6.13 11.76
N GLN A 69 -6.22 -5.68 10.52
CA GLN A 69 -5.33 -5.86 9.38
C GLN A 69 -4.58 -4.58 8.96
N ARG A 70 -4.84 -3.42 9.60
CA ARG A 70 -4.08 -2.20 9.27
C ARG A 70 -2.77 -2.24 10.05
N LEU A 71 -1.67 -2.48 9.33
CA LEU A 71 -0.33 -2.40 9.88
C LEU A 71 -0.13 -1.01 10.49
N THR A 72 0.14 -0.95 11.79
CA THR A 72 0.45 0.29 12.49
C THR A 72 1.86 0.71 12.10
N VAL A 73 1.95 1.83 11.40
CA VAL A 73 3.23 2.48 11.12
C VAL A 73 3.77 3.03 12.44
N GLY A 74 4.89 2.50 12.92
CA GLY A 74 5.61 3.09 14.06
C GLY A 74 6.10 4.49 13.70
N ASP A 75 6.23 5.37 14.70
CA ASP A 75 6.74 6.72 14.50
C ASP A 75 8.15 6.68 13.86
N TYR A 76 8.48 7.65 13.02
CA TYR A 76 9.76 7.78 12.32
C TYR A 76 10.96 7.60 13.27
N ASP A 77 10.87 8.19 14.46
CA ASP A 77 11.91 8.14 15.50
C ASP A 77 12.10 6.72 16.08
N THR A 78 11.16 5.81 15.87
CA THR A 78 11.28 4.39 16.25
C THR A 78 12.21 3.62 15.32
N TYR A 79 12.29 4.04 14.05
CA TYR A 79 13.12 3.41 13.01
C TYR A 79 14.48 4.09 12.91
N VAL A 80 14.51 5.41 12.93
CA VAL A 80 15.68 6.20 12.51
C VAL A 80 16.34 6.86 13.73
N THR A 81 16.84 6.02 14.66
CA THR A 81 17.59 6.46 15.84
C THR A 81 18.96 7.05 15.48
N ALA A 82 19.61 7.73 16.41
CA ALA A 82 20.96 8.27 16.20
C ALA A 82 21.97 7.17 15.81
N ASP A 83 21.99 6.06 16.55
CA ASP A 83 22.85 4.91 16.27
C ASP A 83 22.54 4.27 14.91
N ALA A 84 21.26 4.21 14.53
CA ALA A 84 20.86 3.69 13.23
C ALA A 84 21.32 4.59 12.08
N LYS A 85 21.27 5.92 12.27
CA LYS A 85 21.80 6.88 11.28
C LYS A 85 23.32 6.75 11.14
N GLU A 86 24.04 6.59 12.24
CA GLU A 86 25.50 6.42 12.25
C GLU A 86 25.92 5.09 11.59
N GLY A 87 25.18 4.02 11.86
CA GLY A 87 25.41 2.69 11.27
C GLY A 87 24.86 2.52 9.85
N ALA A 88 24.22 3.54 9.27
CA ALA A 88 23.59 3.41 7.96
C ALA A 88 24.66 3.29 6.84
N GLN A 89 24.51 2.27 5.99
CA GLN A 89 25.34 2.13 4.81
C GLN A 89 24.94 3.16 3.77
N LYS A 90 25.93 3.87 3.23
CA LYS A 90 25.75 4.83 2.15
C LYS A 90 26.10 4.19 0.81
N SER A 91 25.19 4.30 -0.15
CA SER A 91 25.38 3.92 -1.55
C SER A 91 24.75 4.97 -2.48
N HIS A 92 24.65 4.65 -3.77
CA HIS A 92 24.01 5.52 -4.74
C HIS A 92 23.25 4.71 -5.78
N THR A 93 22.16 5.26 -6.28
CA THR A 93 21.31 4.67 -7.31
C THR A 93 21.16 5.59 -8.52
N ALA A 94 20.92 5.03 -9.69
CA ALA A 94 20.51 5.77 -10.89
C ALA A 94 19.00 5.65 -11.16
N LEU A 95 18.26 4.91 -10.32
CA LEU A 95 16.84 4.66 -10.49
C LEU A 95 16.04 5.92 -10.10
N PRO A 96 15.33 6.57 -11.05
CA PRO A 96 14.61 7.81 -10.78
C PRO A 96 13.34 7.57 -9.97
N HIS A 97 12.83 8.65 -9.36
CA HIS A 97 11.67 8.59 -8.48
C HIS A 97 10.43 8.02 -9.18
N ASP A 98 10.17 8.41 -10.44
CA ASP A 98 9.01 7.99 -11.21
C ASP A 98 9.03 6.49 -11.59
N GLU A 99 10.20 5.93 -11.84
CA GLU A 99 10.39 4.49 -12.08
C GLU A 99 10.10 3.64 -10.82
N VAL A 100 10.09 4.21 -9.61
CA VAL A 100 9.77 3.49 -8.36
C VAL A 100 8.41 3.87 -7.78
N PHE A 101 8.16 5.17 -7.66
CA PHE A 101 7.02 5.75 -6.97
C PHE A 101 6.02 6.37 -7.94
N GLY A 102 6.09 6.01 -9.22
CA GLY A 102 5.18 6.49 -10.24
C GLY A 102 5.14 8.01 -10.42
N THR A 103 4.34 8.40 -11.40
CA THR A 103 3.82 9.75 -11.64
C THR A 103 2.37 9.88 -11.19
N THR A 104 1.63 8.76 -11.15
CA THR A 104 0.23 8.70 -10.73
C THR A 104 0.02 7.65 -9.63
N LEU A 105 -1.16 7.67 -9.00
CA LEU A 105 -1.56 6.67 -8.00
C LEU A 105 -1.80 5.27 -8.58
N TRP A 106 -1.87 5.15 -9.91
CA TRP A 106 -2.28 3.92 -10.61
C TRP A 106 -1.19 3.41 -11.55
N ASP A 107 0.08 3.67 -11.27
CA ASP A 107 1.15 3.19 -12.11
C ASP A 107 1.51 1.73 -11.75
N ALA A 108 1.59 0.88 -12.78
CA ALA A 108 1.80 -0.56 -12.62
C ALA A 108 3.16 -0.91 -11.98
N ASN A 109 4.16 -0.04 -12.10
CA ASN A 109 5.45 -0.21 -11.45
C ASN A 109 5.33 -0.22 -9.93
N GLN A 110 4.59 0.73 -9.33
CA GLN A 110 4.38 0.75 -7.88
C GLN A 110 3.73 -0.55 -7.39
N PHE A 111 2.75 -1.05 -8.15
CA PHE A 111 2.06 -2.30 -7.85
C PHE A 111 3.01 -3.49 -7.91
N ALA A 112 3.76 -3.64 -9.01
CA ALA A 112 4.71 -4.72 -9.18
C ALA A 112 5.82 -4.71 -8.11
N LEU A 113 6.40 -3.54 -7.81
CA LEU A 113 7.41 -3.38 -6.77
C LEU A 113 6.85 -3.72 -5.38
N GLY A 114 5.61 -3.32 -5.08
CA GLY A 114 4.95 -3.65 -3.82
C GLY A 114 4.68 -5.15 -3.63
N LEU A 115 4.47 -5.89 -4.73
CA LEU A 115 4.35 -7.36 -4.69
C LEU A 115 5.69 -8.04 -4.38
N CYS A 116 6.77 -7.56 -5.00
CA CYS A 116 8.11 -8.13 -4.84
C CYS A 116 8.77 -7.74 -3.51
N VAL A 117 8.45 -6.56 -2.97
CA VAL A 117 9.04 -6.02 -1.74
C VAL A 117 7.96 -5.86 -0.66
N PRO A 118 7.49 -6.97 -0.05
CA PRO A 118 6.37 -6.95 0.87
C PRO A 118 6.73 -6.28 2.20
N ALA A 119 5.68 -5.87 2.91
CA ALA A 119 5.75 -5.31 4.26
C ALA A 119 6.68 -4.08 4.35
N VAL A 120 6.68 -3.25 3.30
CA VAL A 120 7.37 -1.96 3.27
C VAL A 120 6.36 -0.85 3.05
N ILE A 121 6.49 0.20 3.83
CA ILE A 121 5.80 1.47 3.58
C ILE A 121 6.80 2.50 3.10
N HIS A 122 6.32 3.51 2.39
CA HIS A 122 7.14 4.67 2.04
C HIS A 122 6.50 5.98 2.48
N THR A 123 7.34 6.95 2.83
CA THR A 123 6.90 8.32 3.15
C THR A 123 7.90 9.34 2.59
N LYS A 124 7.38 10.50 2.18
CA LYS A 124 8.18 11.60 1.61
C LYS A 124 8.45 12.61 2.72
N GLY A 125 9.70 12.94 2.95
CA GLY A 125 10.07 14.04 3.84
C GLY A 125 10.03 15.39 3.12
N LEU A 126 10.20 16.45 3.91
CA LEU A 126 10.32 17.81 3.38
C LEU A 126 11.62 17.96 2.58
N VAL A 127 11.58 18.83 1.57
CA VAL A 127 12.77 19.15 0.78
C VAL A 127 13.78 19.88 1.66
N GLU A 128 15.00 19.36 1.70
CA GLU A 128 16.12 19.94 2.46
C GLU A 128 17.38 19.92 1.59
N ASN A 129 18.13 21.02 1.55
CA ASN A 129 19.36 21.14 0.75
C ASN A 129 19.20 20.73 -0.73
N GLY A 130 18.03 21.04 -1.31
CA GLY A 130 17.69 20.72 -2.70
C GLY A 130 17.47 19.23 -2.98
N ALA A 131 17.28 18.41 -1.94
CA ALA A 131 16.93 17.01 -2.07
C ALA A 131 15.60 16.72 -1.36
N ARG A 132 14.79 15.84 -1.95
CA ARG A 132 13.55 15.32 -1.40
C ARG A 132 13.82 13.90 -0.86
N PRO A 133 13.92 13.71 0.46
CA PRO A 133 14.12 12.40 1.03
C PRO A 133 12.85 11.56 0.88
N VAL A 134 13.01 10.31 0.44
CA VAL A 134 11.97 9.28 0.48
C VAL A 134 12.45 8.15 1.36
N TRP A 135 11.67 7.86 2.39
CA TRP A 135 11.95 6.82 3.37
C TRP A 135 11.17 5.56 3.04
N LEU A 136 11.83 4.41 3.12
CA LEU A 136 11.25 3.08 3.12
C LEU A 136 11.39 2.50 4.52
N LEU A 137 10.31 2.00 5.11
CA LEU A 137 10.31 1.43 6.45
C LEU A 137 9.74 0.00 6.39
N SER A 138 10.50 -0.97 6.90
CA SER A 138 10.07 -2.36 7.02
C SER A 138 9.13 -2.52 8.20
N LEU A 139 7.95 -3.05 7.97
CA LEU A 139 6.95 -3.29 9.02
C LEU A 139 7.31 -4.49 9.92
N ASN A 140 8.35 -5.25 9.59
CA ASN A 140 8.68 -6.52 10.24
C ASN A 140 9.92 -6.46 11.14
N ASP A 141 10.94 -5.65 10.79
CA ASP A 141 12.28 -5.81 11.39
C ASP A 141 13.07 -4.50 11.61
N ARG A 142 12.39 -3.35 11.69
CA ARG A 142 12.99 -2.00 11.86
C ARG A 142 14.01 -1.60 10.79
N SER A 143 14.17 -2.39 9.73
CA SER A 143 15.00 -2.00 8.60
C SER A 143 14.41 -0.77 7.90
N TRP A 144 15.28 0.09 7.39
CA TRP A 144 14.89 1.28 6.65
C TRP A 144 15.87 1.62 5.54
N ALA A 145 15.38 2.34 4.53
CA ALA A 145 16.21 3.03 3.55
C ALA A 145 15.73 4.47 3.36
N CYS A 146 16.63 5.36 2.98
CA CYS A 146 16.35 6.76 2.67
C CYS A 146 17.07 7.13 1.37
N VAL A 147 16.31 7.60 0.38
CA VAL A 147 16.85 8.07 -0.89
C VAL A 147 16.66 9.56 -1.01
N LEU A 148 17.76 10.26 -1.31
CA LEU A 148 17.78 11.70 -1.49
C LEU A 148 17.62 12.03 -2.98
N PHE A 149 16.37 12.17 -3.44
CA PHE A 149 16.09 12.55 -4.82
C PHE A 149 16.37 14.03 -5.04
N ARG A 150 17.05 14.37 -6.13
CA ARG A 150 17.33 15.75 -6.53
C ARG A 150 16.72 16.00 -7.90
N ASP A 151 16.16 17.18 -8.11
CA ASP A 151 15.64 17.55 -9.42
C ASP A 151 16.79 17.54 -10.45
N ASN A 152 16.55 16.92 -11.61
CA ASN A 152 17.53 16.71 -12.70
C ASN A 152 18.81 15.93 -12.32
N GLY A 153 18.81 15.20 -11.19
CA GLY A 153 19.92 14.31 -10.84
C GLY A 153 19.92 13.03 -11.67
N ALA A 154 21.09 12.59 -12.14
CA ALA A 154 21.26 11.26 -12.76
C ALA A 154 21.67 10.17 -11.75
N ARG A 155 21.98 10.57 -10.51
CA ARG A 155 22.43 9.69 -9.44
C ARG A 155 22.00 10.23 -8.09
N PHE A 156 21.37 9.39 -7.27
CA PHE A 156 20.78 9.75 -5.99
C PHE A 156 21.51 9.04 -4.85
N THR A 157 21.67 9.71 -3.72
CA THR A 157 22.29 9.11 -2.54
C THR A 157 21.28 8.23 -1.82
N VAL A 158 21.71 7.04 -1.43
CA VAL A 158 20.91 6.07 -0.67
C VAL A 158 21.59 5.82 0.67
N TYR A 159 20.81 5.82 1.75
CA TYR A 159 21.22 5.38 3.08
C TYR A 159 20.34 4.19 3.48
N GLN A 160 20.92 3.12 4.00
CA GLN A 160 20.14 1.94 4.41
C GLN A 160 20.67 1.35 5.72
N TYR A 161 19.76 0.87 6.56
CA TYR A 161 20.09 0.28 7.85
C TYR A 161 19.13 -0.86 8.18
N GLY A 162 19.61 -1.84 8.95
CA GLY A 162 18.84 -3.00 9.38
C GLY A 162 19.18 -4.28 8.63
N HIS A 163 18.42 -5.33 8.89
CA HIS A 163 18.64 -6.66 8.33
C HIS A 163 18.31 -6.71 6.84
N ARG A 164 17.23 -6.04 6.42
CA ARG A 164 16.85 -5.89 5.03
C ARG A 164 17.51 -4.68 4.39
N ARG A 165 18.02 -4.87 3.16
CA ARG A 165 18.52 -3.79 2.31
C ARG A 165 17.39 -3.33 1.38
N LEU A 166 16.46 -2.55 1.94
CA LEU A 166 15.19 -2.25 1.28
C LEU A 166 15.32 -1.57 -0.08
N TRP A 167 16.32 -0.71 -0.27
CA TRP A 167 16.55 -0.10 -1.58
C TRP A 167 17.13 -1.10 -2.59
N ASP A 168 18.03 -1.97 -2.15
CA ASP A 168 18.59 -3.02 -3.01
C ASP A 168 17.48 -4.01 -3.45
N GLU A 169 16.53 -4.31 -2.56
CA GLU A 169 15.35 -5.10 -2.89
C GLU A 169 14.44 -4.38 -3.92
N ILE A 170 14.29 -3.06 -3.82
CA ILE A 170 13.54 -2.25 -4.79
C ILE A 170 14.25 -2.24 -6.15
N GLU A 171 15.57 -2.10 -6.20
CA GLU A 171 16.34 -2.16 -7.46
C GLU A 171 16.24 -3.54 -8.11
N ALA A 172 16.31 -4.61 -7.31
CA ALA A 172 16.14 -5.98 -7.82
C ALA A 172 14.72 -6.21 -8.35
N ALA A 173 13.70 -5.72 -7.64
CA ALA A 173 12.30 -5.80 -8.08
C ALA A 173 12.04 -4.98 -9.35
N HIS A 174 12.65 -3.80 -9.49
CA HIS A 174 12.54 -2.96 -10.69
C HIS A 174 13.22 -3.62 -11.89
N THR A 175 14.39 -4.23 -11.67
CA THR A 175 15.10 -5.01 -12.68
C THR A 175 14.22 -6.16 -13.17
N TRP A 176 13.68 -6.97 -12.25
CA TRP A 176 12.75 -8.05 -12.59
C TRP A 176 11.55 -7.54 -13.39
N TRP A 177 10.86 -6.48 -12.93
CA TRP A 177 9.68 -5.95 -13.62
C TRP A 177 10.01 -5.47 -15.04
N THR A 178 11.19 -4.85 -15.22
CA THR A 178 11.67 -4.43 -16.53
C THR A 178 11.98 -5.63 -17.43
N GLU A 179 12.61 -6.68 -16.88
CA GLU A 179 12.89 -7.94 -17.60
C GLU A 179 11.62 -8.69 -18.01
N GLN A 180 10.52 -8.56 -17.25
CA GLN A 180 9.20 -9.07 -17.63
C GLN A 180 8.49 -8.22 -18.70
N GLY A 181 9.15 -7.19 -19.24
CA GLY A 181 8.58 -6.33 -20.26
C GLY A 181 7.64 -5.25 -19.72
N ARG A 182 7.78 -4.88 -18.44
CA ARG A 182 6.98 -3.86 -17.76
C ARG A 182 5.48 -4.17 -17.77
N PRO A 183 5.06 -5.34 -17.26
CA PRO A 183 3.65 -5.76 -17.28
C PRO A 183 2.73 -4.77 -16.58
N GLY A 184 1.52 -4.61 -17.13
CA GLY A 184 0.44 -3.82 -16.54
C GLY A 184 -0.45 -4.66 -15.63
N PHE A 185 -1.41 -4.04 -14.95
CA PHE A 185 -2.31 -4.75 -14.02
C PHE A 185 -3.01 -5.98 -14.61
N GLY A 186 -3.39 -5.91 -15.89
CA GLY A 186 -4.11 -7.00 -16.57
C GLY A 186 -3.27 -8.26 -16.78
N ASN A 187 -1.95 -8.19 -16.60
CA ASN A 187 -1.07 -9.35 -16.66
C ASN A 187 -0.99 -10.10 -15.33
N PHE A 188 -1.41 -9.48 -14.22
CA PHE A 188 -1.33 -10.10 -12.90
C PHE A 188 -2.65 -10.79 -12.55
N GLY A 189 -2.56 -12.00 -12.02
CA GLY A 189 -3.67 -12.73 -11.45
C GLY A 189 -3.46 -13.10 -9.99
N LEU A 190 -4.56 -13.50 -9.34
CA LEU A 190 -4.60 -13.84 -7.92
C LEU A 190 -5.33 -15.17 -7.73
N THR A 191 -4.64 -16.13 -7.13
CA THR A 191 -5.23 -17.38 -6.67
C THR A 191 -5.32 -17.38 -5.15
N ILE A 192 -6.51 -17.68 -4.63
CA ILE A 192 -6.74 -17.89 -3.19
C ILE A 192 -7.22 -19.33 -3.02
N ASP A 193 -6.44 -20.13 -2.31
CA ASP A 193 -6.73 -21.53 -2.03
C ASP A 193 -6.42 -21.88 -0.57
N LYS A 194 -6.43 -23.18 -0.26
CA LYS A 194 -6.13 -23.67 1.10
C LYS A 194 -4.66 -23.47 1.51
N ALA A 195 -3.75 -23.29 0.57
CA ALA A 195 -2.34 -23.02 0.81
C ALA A 195 -2.07 -21.52 1.04
N GLY A 196 -2.96 -20.64 0.58
CA GLY A 196 -2.95 -19.22 0.89
C GLY A 196 -3.29 -18.36 -0.32
N GLN A 197 -2.73 -17.15 -0.34
CA GLN A 197 -2.87 -16.20 -1.42
C GLN A 197 -1.58 -16.17 -2.25
N HIS A 198 -1.70 -16.36 -3.57
CA HIS A 198 -0.58 -16.36 -4.50
C HIS A 198 -0.89 -15.43 -5.68
N VAL A 199 0.03 -14.52 -5.98
CA VAL A 199 -0.03 -13.65 -7.15
C VAL A 199 0.84 -14.24 -8.24
N TRP A 200 0.38 -14.20 -9.48
CA TRP A 200 1.07 -14.76 -10.63
C TRP A 200 1.04 -13.80 -11.82
N LEU A 201 1.96 -13.98 -12.77
CA LEU A 201 2.11 -13.15 -13.97
C LEU A 201 1.81 -13.98 -15.23
N ASP A 202 0.82 -13.56 -16.00
CA ASP A 202 0.28 -14.16 -17.23
C ASP A 202 -0.35 -15.56 -17.09
N ALA A 203 0.21 -16.43 -16.24
CA ALA A 203 -0.28 -17.79 -15.99
C ALA A 203 -0.10 -18.20 -14.52
N GLU A 204 -1.00 -19.05 -14.00
CA GLU A 204 -1.04 -19.46 -12.58
C GLU A 204 0.23 -20.17 -12.08
N ASP A 205 1.01 -20.78 -12.97
CA ASP A 205 2.27 -21.45 -12.66
C ASP A 205 3.47 -20.47 -12.57
N ASN A 206 3.31 -19.24 -13.04
CA ASN A 206 4.33 -18.19 -12.97
C ASN A 206 4.10 -17.28 -11.75
N VAL A 207 4.28 -17.86 -10.55
CA VAL A 207 4.08 -17.16 -9.27
C VAL A 207 5.12 -16.06 -9.08
N VAL A 208 4.66 -14.84 -8.78
CA VAL A 208 5.50 -13.70 -8.43
C VAL A 208 6.08 -13.93 -7.04
N SER A 209 7.41 -14.10 -6.95
CA SER A 209 8.07 -14.31 -5.67
C SER A 209 8.18 -13.01 -4.88
N SER A 210 7.85 -13.07 -3.59
CA SER A 210 8.06 -11.99 -2.64
C SER A 210 9.35 -12.16 -1.81
N ARG A 211 10.20 -13.14 -2.16
CA ARG A 211 11.50 -13.32 -1.52
C ARG A 211 12.47 -12.26 -2.06
N PRO A 212 13.37 -11.71 -1.22
CA PRO A 212 14.36 -10.76 -1.69
C PRO A 212 15.14 -11.39 -2.85
N LEU A 213 15.04 -10.78 -4.03
CA LEU A 213 15.64 -11.24 -5.28
C LEU A 213 17.16 -11.06 -5.32
N ILE A 214 17.77 -10.68 -4.19
CA ILE A 214 19.21 -10.53 -4.05
C ILE A 214 19.79 -11.94 -3.95
N ALA A 215 20.43 -12.39 -5.04
CA ALA A 215 21.26 -13.58 -5.00
C ALA A 215 22.33 -13.39 -3.92
N ALA A 216 22.46 -14.38 -3.02
CA ALA A 216 23.61 -14.48 -2.15
C ALA A 216 24.85 -14.61 -3.05
N HIS A 217 25.63 -13.54 -3.17
CA HIS A 217 26.99 -13.65 -3.65
C HIS A 217 27.83 -14.20 -2.49
N ASP A 218 28.12 -15.49 -2.55
CA ASP A 218 29.23 -16.13 -1.82
C ASP A 218 30.60 -15.68 -2.38
#